data_AF-A0A0M0T5L2-F1
#
_entry.id   AF-A0A0M0T5L2-F1
#
_cell.length_a   1.000
_cell.length_b   1.000
_cell.length_c   1.000
_cell.angle_alpha   90.00
_cell.angle_beta   90.00
_cell.angle_gamma   90.00
#
_symmetry.space_group_name_H-M   'P 1'
#
loop_
_entity.id
_entity.type
_entity.pdbx_description
1 polymer ?
#
loop_
_entity_poly.entity_id
_entity_poly.type
_entity_poly.pdbx_seq_one_letter_code
_entity_poly.pdbx_strand_id
1 'polypeptide(L)'
;MQFTPWNPNPIAIARVNDPYPIPTHCRYCGRHVMIEHHLNVFKRIHDNRWPWLYHCWACGARVSIHPGTDIPMGSLADKTTRRARASAHRYFDDVVRSRNLERTDAYRWLANQLNISFNECHFGWFDTEMCERAANVCRNLK
;
A
#
# COMPACT_ATOMS: atom_id res chain seq x y z
N MET A 1 -7.38 25.07 -10.37
CA MET A 1 -6.98 23.95 -11.25
C MET A 1 -7.15 22.67 -10.45
N GLN A 2 -7.85 21.66 -10.98
CA GLN A 2 -8.03 20.40 -10.25
C GLN A 2 -6.77 19.53 -10.44
N PHE A 3 -6.14 19.12 -9.34
CA PHE A 3 -4.99 18.21 -9.41
C PHE A 3 -5.45 16.82 -9.84
N THR A 4 -4.63 16.14 -10.64
CA THR A 4 -4.85 14.77 -11.11
C THR A 4 -3.52 14.01 -11.14
N PRO A 5 -3.50 12.69 -11.34
CA PRO A 5 -2.23 11.98 -11.52
C PRO A 5 -1.42 12.47 -12.74
N TRP A 6 -2.04 13.07 -13.75
CA TRP A 6 -1.34 13.67 -14.91
C TRP A 6 -0.92 15.13 -14.68
N ASN A 7 -1.40 15.75 -13.60
CA ASN A 7 -1.02 17.10 -13.16
C ASN A 7 -0.98 17.12 -11.62
N PRO A 8 0.03 16.45 -11.02
CA PRO A 8 0.07 16.25 -9.59
C PRO A 8 0.42 17.54 -8.84
N ASN A 9 -0.04 17.64 -7.59
CA ASN A 9 0.26 18.75 -6.70
C ASN A 9 1.69 18.61 -6.14
N PRO A 10 2.62 19.54 -6.43
CA PRO A 10 3.99 19.46 -5.92
C PRO A 10 4.08 19.44 -4.39
N ILE A 11 3.17 20.14 -3.69
CA ILE A 11 3.11 20.15 -2.23
C ILE A 11 2.66 18.79 -1.68
N ALA A 12 1.76 18.10 -2.40
CA ALA A 12 1.32 16.77 -2.00
C ALA A 12 2.44 15.73 -2.21
N ILE A 13 3.16 15.82 -3.33
CA ILE A 13 4.34 14.99 -3.61
C ILE A 13 5.37 15.10 -2.48
N ALA A 14 5.71 16.33 -2.07
CA ALA A 14 6.71 16.57 -1.03
C ALA A 14 6.35 16.03 0.36
N ARG A 15 5.09 15.64 0.60
CA ARG A 15 4.62 15.03 1.87
C ARG A 15 4.69 13.51 1.87
N VAL A 16 4.90 12.87 0.73
CA VAL A 16 5.00 11.42 0.64
C VAL A 16 6.39 11.01 1.11
N ASN A 17 6.47 10.45 2.31
CA ASN A 17 7.68 9.81 2.80
C ASN A 17 7.86 8.46 2.12
N ASP A 18 9.10 8.11 1.80
CA ASP A 18 9.48 6.86 1.14
C ASP A 18 8.61 6.60 -0.11
N PRO A 19 8.73 7.40 -1.19
CA PRO A 19 7.91 7.21 -2.38
C PRO A 19 8.23 5.89 -3.08
N TYR A 20 7.21 5.07 -3.33
CA TYR A 20 7.39 3.83 -4.08
C TYR A 20 7.48 4.12 -5.60
N PRO A 21 8.33 3.42 -6.36
CA PRO A 21 8.47 3.64 -7.79
C PRO A 21 7.15 3.47 -8.57
N ILE A 22 6.90 4.38 -9.51
CA ILE A 22 5.72 4.35 -10.38
C ILE A 22 5.79 3.10 -11.29
N PRO A 23 4.81 2.19 -11.25
CA PRO A 23 4.85 0.97 -12.05
C PRO A 23 4.44 1.23 -13.50
N THR A 24 5.30 0.88 -14.45
CA THR A 24 4.96 0.86 -15.89
C THR A 24 4.48 -0.53 -16.35
N HIS A 25 4.97 -1.59 -15.68
CA HIS A 25 4.65 -2.98 -15.97
C HIS A 25 4.22 -3.75 -14.72
N CYS A 26 3.34 -4.72 -14.90
CA CYS A 26 2.82 -5.54 -13.82
C CYS A 26 3.87 -6.57 -13.40
N ARG A 27 4.27 -6.55 -12.12
CA ARG A 27 5.21 -7.53 -11.55
C ARG A 27 4.73 -8.99 -11.57
N TYR A 28 3.45 -9.24 -11.85
CA TYR A 28 2.87 -10.59 -11.88
C TYR A 28 2.75 -11.18 -13.28
N CYS A 29 2.44 -10.37 -14.29
CA CYS A 29 2.18 -10.86 -15.65
C CYS A 29 2.96 -10.13 -16.76
N GLY A 30 3.79 -9.15 -16.41
CA GLY A 30 4.60 -8.37 -17.34
C GLY A 30 3.83 -7.40 -18.25
N ARG A 31 2.49 -7.37 -18.19
CA ARG A 31 1.67 -6.45 -19.01
C ARG A 31 1.72 -5.01 -18.49
N HIS A 32 1.44 -4.05 -19.37
CA HIS A 32 1.34 -2.64 -19.03
C HIS A 32 0.30 -2.36 -17.94
N VAL A 33 0.57 -1.31 -17.18
CA VAL A 33 -0.25 -0.84 -16.06
C VAL A 33 -0.75 0.56 -16.42
N MET A 34 -2.04 0.80 -16.18
CA MET A 34 -2.69 2.07 -16.49
C MET A 34 -3.22 2.73 -15.22
N ILE A 35 -3.23 4.06 -15.19
CA ILE A 35 -3.95 4.81 -14.16
C ILE A 35 -5.45 4.74 -14.47
N GLU A 36 -6.25 4.36 -13.49
CA GLU A 36 -7.69 4.18 -13.62
C GLU A 36 -8.44 4.84 -12.45
N HIS A 37 -9.68 5.23 -12.73
CA HIS A 37 -10.60 5.74 -11.72
C HIS A 37 -11.31 4.59 -10.99
N HIS A 38 -11.59 4.75 -9.69
CA HIS A 38 -12.33 3.78 -8.88
C HIS A 38 -13.66 3.35 -9.53
N LEU A 39 -14.37 4.29 -10.17
CA LEU A 39 -15.61 4.00 -10.90
C LEU A 39 -15.41 3.03 -12.07
N ASN A 40 -14.30 3.09 -12.80
CA ASN A 40 -14.06 2.21 -13.94
C ASN A 40 -13.85 0.77 -13.48
N VAL A 41 -13.06 0.61 -12.41
CA VAL A 41 -12.61 -0.70 -11.91
C VAL A 41 -13.63 -1.35 -10.95
N PHE A 42 -14.22 -0.58 -10.04
CA PHE A 42 -15.09 -1.11 -8.98
C PHE A 42 -16.57 -0.78 -9.15
N LYS A 43 -16.93 0.06 -10.13
CA LYS A 43 -18.30 0.60 -10.32
C LYS A 43 -18.84 1.39 -9.13
N ARG A 44 -17.97 1.77 -8.19
CA ARG A 44 -18.26 2.61 -7.03
C ARG A 44 -17.00 3.33 -6.57
N ILE A 45 -17.16 4.42 -5.83
CA ILE A 45 -16.05 5.14 -5.20
C ILE A 45 -15.84 4.57 -3.79
N HIS A 46 -14.62 4.09 -3.53
CA HIS A 46 -14.23 3.55 -2.22
C HIS A 46 -13.70 4.62 -1.25
N ASP A 47 -12.99 5.63 -1.76
CA ASP A 47 -12.53 6.80 -1.02
C ASP A 47 -12.82 8.05 -1.88
N ASN A 48 -13.63 8.96 -1.34
CA ASN A 48 -14.03 10.18 -2.03
C ASN A 48 -12.95 11.27 -2.02
N ARG A 49 -11.87 11.11 -1.25
CA ARG A 49 -10.76 12.08 -1.18
C ARG A 49 -9.85 11.97 -2.42
N TRP A 50 -9.61 10.76 -2.91
CA TRP A 50 -8.79 10.53 -4.10
C TRP A 50 -9.11 9.17 -4.75
N PRO A 51 -9.74 9.17 -5.94
CA PRO A 51 -10.30 7.94 -6.54
C PRO A 51 -9.39 7.27 -7.57
N TRP A 52 -8.07 7.49 -7.53
CA TRP A 52 -7.14 7.00 -8.56
C TRP A 52 -6.30 5.80 -8.09
N LEU A 53 -6.05 4.88 -9.03
CA LEU A 53 -5.19 3.70 -8.82
C LEU A 53 -4.38 3.37 -10.07
N TYR A 54 -3.28 2.66 -9.91
CA TYR A 54 -2.67 1.88 -10.97
C TYR A 54 -3.35 0.51 -11.06
N HIS A 55 -3.74 0.11 -12.27
CA HIS A 55 -4.46 -1.13 -12.55
C HIS A 55 -3.84 -1.89 -13.72
N CYS A 56 -3.63 -3.20 -13.53
CA CYS A 56 -3.34 -4.11 -14.63
C CYS A 56 -4.62 -4.82 -15.06
N TRP A 57 -5.12 -4.48 -16.26
CA TRP A 57 -6.34 -5.10 -16.80
C TRP A 57 -6.18 -6.59 -17.15
N ALA A 58 -4.95 -7.06 -17.35
CA ALA A 58 -4.70 -8.46 -17.71
C ALA A 58 -4.87 -9.44 -16.55
N CYS A 59 -4.42 -9.09 -15.33
CA CYS A 59 -4.50 -9.98 -14.16
C CYS A 59 -5.25 -9.37 -12.96
N GLY A 60 -5.69 -8.12 -13.05
CA GLY A 60 -6.43 -7.43 -11.98
C GLY A 60 -5.58 -7.02 -10.78
N ALA A 61 -4.25 -7.08 -10.89
CA ALA A 61 -3.34 -6.52 -9.89
C ALA A 61 -3.46 -4.99 -9.86
N ARG A 62 -3.44 -4.40 -8.67
CA ARG A 62 -3.67 -2.95 -8.50
C ARG A 62 -3.05 -2.36 -7.25
N VAL A 63 -2.85 -1.04 -7.27
CA VAL A 63 -2.43 -0.25 -6.10
C VAL A 63 -3.01 1.16 -6.19
N SER A 64 -3.55 1.68 -5.08
CA SER A 64 -4.07 3.04 -5.00
C SER A 64 -2.95 4.08 -5.05
N ILE A 65 -3.30 5.31 -5.40
CA ILE A 65 -2.38 6.44 -5.50
C ILE A 65 -2.59 7.39 -4.32
N HIS A 66 -1.50 8.00 -3.81
CA HIS A 66 -1.59 9.01 -2.76
C HIS A 66 -2.40 10.24 -3.23
N PRO A 67 -3.26 10.83 -2.37
CA PRO A 67 -4.07 11.98 -2.73
C PRO A 67 -3.28 13.16 -3.31
N GLY A 68 -3.73 13.69 -4.45
CA GLY A 68 -3.07 14.82 -5.11
C GLY A 68 -1.82 14.46 -5.90
N THR A 69 -1.45 13.18 -6.03
CA THR A 69 -0.19 12.75 -6.66
C THR A 69 -0.42 11.69 -7.75
N ASP A 70 0.67 11.23 -8.33
CA ASP A 70 0.83 9.99 -9.11
C ASP A 70 1.64 8.92 -8.35
N ILE A 71 2.00 9.15 -7.08
CA ILE A 71 2.83 8.22 -6.31
C ILE A 71 1.96 7.05 -5.81
N PRO A 72 2.30 5.79 -6.13
CA PRO A 72 1.55 4.65 -5.64
C PRO A 72 1.77 4.45 -4.13
N MET A 73 0.74 3.97 -3.43
CA MET A 73 0.83 3.63 -1.99
C MET A 73 1.70 2.39 -1.69
N GLY A 74 2.37 1.84 -2.70
CA GLY A 74 3.23 0.68 -2.60
C GLY A 74 3.29 -0.13 -3.90
N SER A 75 3.64 -1.41 -3.80
CA SER A 75 3.69 -2.29 -4.97
C SER A 75 2.30 -2.73 -5.41
N LEU A 76 2.15 -2.97 -6.73
CA LEU A 76 0.97 -3.64 -7.29
C LEU A 76 0.69 -4.92 -6.53
N ALA A 77 -0.57 -5.13 -6.15
CA ALA A 77 -1.01 -6.31 -5.45
C ALA A 77 -2.12 -7.03 -6.20
N ASP A 78 -1.89 -8.32 -6.43
CA ASP A 78 -2.90 -9.26 -6.91
C ASP A 78 -3.93 -9.57 -5.80
N LYS A 79 -4.89 -10.46 -6.08
CA LYS A 79 -5.95 -10.79 -5.11
C LYS A 79 -5.37 -11.39 -3.82
N THR A 80 -4.35 -12.24 -3.94
CA THR A 80 -3.72 -12.93 -2.81
C THR A 80 -2.96 -11.93 -1.93
N THR A 81 -2.08 -11.12 -2.53
CA THR A 81 -1.28 -10.13 -1.80
C THR A 81 -2.17 -9.09 -1.12
N ARG A 82 -3.25 -8.62 -1.77
CA ARG A 82 -4.20 -7.69 -1.13
C ARG A 82 -4.86 -8.28 0.13
N ARG A 83 -5.22 -9.56 0.11
CA ARG A 83 -5.81 -10.26 1.27
C ARG A 83 -4.78 -10.44 2.38
N ALA A 84 -3.56 -10.83 2.03
CA ALA A 84 -2.47 -10.99 2.98
C ALA A 84 -2.15 -9.66 3.70
N ARG A 85 -2.03 -8.56 2.95
CA ARG A 85 -1.83 -7.21 3.51
C ARG A 85 -2.94 -6.82 4.48
N ALA A 86 -4.20 -6.96 4.06
CA ALA A 86 -5.35 -6.61 4.91
C ALA A 86 -5.43 -7.46 6.18
N SER A 87 -5.09 -8.75 6.10
CA SER A 87 -5.08 -9.64 7.25
C SER A 87 -3.94 -9.32 8.21
N ALA A 88 -2.72 -9.14 7.70
CA ALA A 88 -1.55 -8.86 8.51
C ALA A 88 -1.64 -7.49 9.19
N HIS A 89 -2.13 -6.49 8.46
CA HIS A 89 -2.35 -5.14 8.98
C HIS A 89 -3.38 -5.12 10.12
N ARG A 90 -4.42 -5.98 10.07
CA ARG A 90 -5.37 -6.14 11.18
C ARG A 90 -4.69 -6.61 12.47
N TYR A 91 -3.85 -7.65 12.40
CA TYR A 91 -3.10 -8.12 13.57
C TYR A 91 -2.14 -7.05 14.10
N PHE A 92 -1.52 -6.28 13.21
CA PHE A 92 -0.68 -5.16 13.60
C PHE A 92 -1.48 -4.07 14.33
N ASP A 93 -2.63 -3.66 13.81
CA ASP A 93 -3.50 -2.69 14.48
C ASP A 93 -3.98 -3.18 15.86
N ASP A 94 -4.20 -4.50 16.04
CA ASP A 94 -4.50 -5.10 17.35
C ASP A 94 -3.32 -4.96 18.34
N VAL A 95 -2.07 -5.15 17.87
CA VAL A 95 -0.86 -4.91 18.68
C VAL A 95 -0.74 -3.42 19.04
N VAL A 96 -0.95 -2.52 18.08
CA VAL A 96 -0.90 -1.07 18.30
C VAL A 96 -1.88 -0.67 19.40
N ARG A 97 -3.13 -1.12 19.30
CA ARG A 97 -4.19 -0.81 20.28
C ARG A 97 -3.93 -1.43 21.65
N SER A 98 -3.58 -2.71 21.71
CA SER A 98 -3.39 -3.43 22.99
C SER A 98 -2.20 -2.90 23.79
N ARG A 99 -1.17 -2.39 23.11
CA ARG A 99 0.03 -1.84 23.74
C ARG A 99 0.04 -0.32 23.83
N ASN A 100 -1.03 0.34 23.40
CA ASN A 100 -1.15 1.80 23.31
C ASN A 100 0.07 2.46 22.65
N LEU A 101 0.49 1.91 21.51
CA LEU A 101 1.67 2.38 20.77
C LEU A 101 1.28 3.50 19.80
N GLU A 102 2.16 4.49 19.67
CA GLU A 102 2.13 5.41 18.54
C GLU A 102 2.44 4.65 17.24
N ARG A 103 1.80 5.03 16.13
CA ARG A 103 1.93 4.28 14.86
C ARG A 103 3.38 4.16 14.40
N THR A 104 4.17 5.23 14.53
CA THR A 104 5.58 5.25 14.15
C THR A 104 6.38 4.23 14.97
N ASP A 105 6.14 4.14 16.28
CA ASP A 105 6.85 3.21 17.15
C ASP A 105 6.42 1.76 16.92
N ALA A 106 5.15 1.54 16.61
CA ALA A 106 4.67 0.22 16.19
C ALA A 106 5.37 -0.25 14.89
N TYR A 107 5.54 0.64 13.89
CA TYR A 107 6.28 0.29 12.67
C TYR A 107 7.77 0.07 12.93
N ARG A 108 8.41 0.87 13.80
CA ARG A 108 9.82 0.62 14.22
C ARG A 108 9.98 -0.75 14.89
N TRP A 109 9.06 -1.09 15.80
CA TRP A 109 9.05 -2.39 16.44
C TRP A 109 8.89 -3.52 15.42
N LEU A 110 7.90 -3.42 14.52
CA LEU A 110 7.66 -4.46 13.51
C LEU A 110 8.87 -4.61 12.56
N ALA A 111 9.48 -3.51 12.13
CA ALA A 111 10.68 -3.53 11.29
C ALA A 111 11.82 -4.30 11.95
N ASN A 112 12.06 -4.04 13.24
CA ASN A 112 13.07 -4.75 14.03
C ASN A 112 12.78 -6.26 14.10
N GLN A 113 11.53 -6.66 14.35
CA GLN A 113 11.14 -8.08 14.41
C GLN A 113 11.26 -8.78 13.05
N LEU A 114 11.06 -8.06 11.95
CA LEU A 114 11.19 -8.59 10.60
C LEU A 114 12.63 -8.55 10.07
N ASN A 115 13.55 -7.93 10.82
CA ASN A 115 14.93 -7.67 10.42
C ASN A 115 15.01 -6.91 9.07
N ILE A 116 14.22 -5.85 8.94
CA ILE A 116 14.23 -4.93 7.80
C ILE A 116 14.43 -3.49 8.27
N SER A 117 14.78 -2.59 7.36
CA SER A 117 14.88 -1.17 7.71
C SER A 117 13.50 -0.56 8.00
N PHE A 118 13.45 0.46 8.85
CA PHE A 118 12.21 1.15 9.19
C PHE A 118 11.52 1.73 7.95
N ASN A 119 12.29 2.33 7.03
CA ASN A 119 11.78 2.97 5.82
C ASN A 119 11.24 1.96 4.78
N GLU A 120 11.54 0.66 4.93
CA GLU A 120 10.98 -0.41 4.10
C GLU A 120 9.75 -1.08 4.73
N CYS A 121 9.44 -0.77 5.99
CA CYS A 121 8.40 -1.43 6.77
C CYS A 121 7.00 -0.87 6.48
N HIS A 122 6.60 -0.91 5.21
CA HIS A 122 5.29 -0.48 4.75
C HIS A 122 4.47 -1.69 4.31
N PHE A 123 3.28 -1.90 4.86
CA PHE A 123 2.41 -3.00 4.42
C PHE A 123 2.07 -2.93 2.92
N GLY A 124 2.04 -1.73 2.34
CA GLY A 124 1.89 -1.54 0.89
C GLY A 124 3.05 -2.09 0.05
N TRP A 125 4.21 -2.36 0.65
CA TRP A 125 5.41 -2.85 -0.04
C TRP A 125 5.53 -4.36 0.07
N PHE A 126 5.04 -4.93 1.18
CA PHE A 126 5.12 -6.35 1.47
C PHE A 126 4.41 -7.21 0.41
N ASP A 127 5.06 -8.30 0.03
CA ASP A 127 4.42 -9.40 -0.67
C ASP A 127 3.68 -10.33 0.31
N THR A 128 3.19 -11.45 -0.20
CA THR A 128 2.40 -12.41 0.60
C THR A 128 3.24 -13.02 1.72
N GLU A 129 4.48 -13.43 1.45
CA GLU A 129 5.37 -14.05 2.44
C GLU A 129 5.73 -13.08 3.56
N MET A 130 6.11 -11.84 3.22
CA MET A 130 6.41 -10.82 4.23
C MET A 130 5.17 -10.48 5.08
N CYS A 131 3.97 -10.47 4.48
CA CYS A 131 2.73 -10.28 5.23
C CYS A 131 2.47 -11.45 6.22
N GLU A 132 2.75 -12.69 5.83
CA GLU A 132 2.63 -13.84 6.72
C GLU A 132 3.61 -13.76 7.89
N ARG A 133 4.87 -13.39 7.61
CA ARG A 133 5.89 -13.14 8.64
C ARG A 133 5.43 -12.04 9.61
N ALA A 134 4.98 -10.90 9.09
CA ALA A 134 4.46 -9.79 9.90
C ALA A 134 3.26 -10.22 10.78
N ALA A 135 2.33 -10.98 10.20
CA ALA A 135 1.18 -11.50 10.93
C ALA A 135 1.60 -12.49 12.03
N ASN A 136 2.59 -13.36 11.79
CA ASN A 136 3.11 -14.30 12.78
C ASN A 136 3.76 -13.56 13.95
N VAL A 137 4.59 -12.54 13.68
CA VAL A 137 5.18 -11.68 14.71
C VAL A 137 4.08 -11.03 15.57
N CYS A 138 3.06 -10.43 14.94
CA CYS A 138 1.98 -9.77 15.67
C CYS A 138 1.11 -10.76 16.49
N ARG A 139 0.92 -11.99 16.01
CA ARG A 139 0.14 -13.03 16.71
C ARG A 139 0.88 -13.67 17.89
N ASN A 140 2.21 -13.75 17.81
CA ASN A 140 3.03 -14.45 18.80
C ASN A 140 3.49 -13.55 19.96
N LEU A 141 3.23 -12.24 19.88
CA LEU A 141 3.31 -11.36 21.04
C LEU A 141 2.14 -11.68 21.99
N LYS A 142 2.39 -12.57 22.96
CA LYS A 142 1.62 -12.63 24.20
C LYS A 142 2.30 -11.79 25.25
#